data_AF-A0A836VI78-F1
#
_entry.id   AF-A0A836VI78-F1
#
_cell.length_a   1.000
_cell.length_b   1.000
_cell.length_c   1.000
_cell.angle_alpha   90.00
_cell.angle_beta   90.00
_cell.angle_gamma   90.00
#
_symmetry.space_group_name_H-M   'P 1'
#
loop_
_entity.id
_entity.type
_entity.pdbx_description
1 polymer ?
#
loop_
_entity_poly.entity_id
_entity_poly.type
_entity_poly.pdbx_seq_one_letter_code
_entity_poly.pdbx_strand_id
1 'polypeptide(L)' 'MTEPVKRKLVCDTCGQEVGQVRRDVVDADYNAITKPPLWNCERCYEQKRARRREGGRDGAGGGSP' A
#
# COMPACT_ATOMS: atom_id res chain seq x y z
N MET A 1 30.62 -5.97 18.13
CA MET A 1 29.29 -6.42 17.67
C MET A 1 28.73 -5.28 16.82
N THR A 2 28.66 -5.46 15.51
CA THR A 2 28.14 -4.44 14.59
C THR A 2 26.61 -4.51 14.62
N GLU A 3 25.95 -3.45 15.08
CA GLU A 3 24.49 -3.36 15.04
C GLU A 3 23.99 -3.39 13.58
N PRO A 4 22.87 -4.07 13.28
CA PRO A 4 22.30 -4.06 11.95
C PRO A 4 21.88 -2.63 11.61
N VAL A 5 22.52 -2.04 10.61
CA VAL A 5 22.12 -0.75 10.03
C VAL A 5 20.69 -0.91 9.53
N LYS A 6 19.72 -0.42 10.31
CA LYS A 6 18.31 -0.38 9.90
C LYS A 6 18.23 0.58 8.71
N ARG A 7 18.23 0.02 7.49
CA ARG A 7 18.00 0.79 6.28
C ARG A 7 16.63 1.44 6.40
N LYS A 8 16.61 2.78 6.41
CA LYS A 8 15.37 3.54 6.34
C LYS A 8 14.73 3.31 4.98
N LEU A 9 13.44 3.03 4.95
CA LEU A 9 12.64 2.80 3.74
C LEU A 9 11.78 4.05 3.50
N VAL A 10 11.52 4.40 2.25
CA VAL A 10 10.71 5.58 1.91
C VAL A 10 9.30 5.16 1.55
N CYS A 11 8.30 5.84 2.09
CA CYS A 11 6.91 5.68 1.70
C CYS A 11 6.66 6.35 0.34
N ASP A 12 6.15 5.61 -0.65
CA ASP A 12 5.83 6.13 -1.98
C ASP A 12 4.64 7.10 -1.97
N THR A 13 3.78 7.05 -0.94
CA THR A 13 2.59 7.93 -0.84
C THR A 13 2.90 9.28 -0.18
N CYS A 14 3.66 9.30 0.93
CA CYS A 14 3.91 10.52 1.69
C CYS A 14 5.37 10.97 1.71
N GLY A 15 6.29 10.18 1.12
CA GLY A 15 7.72 10.49 1.06
C GLY A 15 8.48 10.33 2.38
N GLN A 16 7.83 9.91 3.47
CA GLN A 16 8.49 9.79 4.77
C GLN A 16 9.44 8.59 4.83
N GLU A 17 10.61 8.79 5.43
CA GLU A 17 11.52 7.72 5.82
C GLU A 17 10.97 7.00 7.08
N VAL A 18 10.78 5.70 6.97
CA VAL A 18 10.20 4.84 7.99
C VAL A 18 11.02 3.56 8.15
N GLY A 19 10.92 2.93 9.32
CA GLY A 19 11.60 1.64 9.57
C GLY A 19 10.97 0.46 8.85
N GLN A 20 9.72 0.61 8.36
CA GLN A 20 8.98 -0.42 7.66
C GLN A 20 8.00 0.20 6.64
N VAL A 21 7.88 -0.45 5.48
CA VAL A 21 6.85 -0.17 4.48
C VAL A 21 6.08 -1.44 4.18
N ARG A 22 4.79 -1.30 3.87
CA ARG A 22 3.92 -2.39 3.43
C ARG A 22 3.65 -2.24 1.93
N ARG A 23 3.66 -3.38 1.24
CA ARG A 23 3.26 -3.43 -0.16
C ARG A 23 1.77 -3.11 -0.27
N ASP A 24 1.45 -2.05 -0.99
CA ASP A 24 0.11 -1.62 -1.32
C ASP A 24 -0.15 -1.81 -2.83
N VAL A 25 -1.26 -2.47 -3.11
CA VAL A 25 -1.70 -2.84 -4.45
C VAL A 25 -2.97 -2.05 -4.72
N VAL A 26 -2.84 -1.02 -5.57
CA VAL A 26 -3.72 0.15 -5.50
C VAL A 26 -5.04 0.01 -6.26
N ASP A 27 -5.13 -0.86 -7.26
CA ASP A 27 -6.28 -0.88 -8.16
C ASP A 27 -7.15 -2.13 -8.00
N ALA A 28 -8.47 -1.97 -8.20
CA ALA A 28 -9.37 -3.09 -8.43
C ALA A 28 -9.02 -3.78 -9.77
N ASP A 29 -8.64 -2.99 -10.78
CA ASP A 29 -7.97 -3.41 -12.01
C ASP A 29 -6.44 -3.54 -11.83
N TYR A 30 -5.97 -3.94 -10.65
CA TYR A 30 -4.54 -4.17 -10.46
C TYR A 30 -4.11 -5.34 -11.32
N ASN A 31 -3.56 -5.00 -12.48
CA ASN A 31 -2.83 -5.92 -13.30
C ASN A 31 -1.41 -6.03 -12.72
N ALA A 32 -1.15 -7.15 -12.05
CA ALA A 32 0.15 -7.48 -11.47
C ALA A 32 1.29 -7.50 -12.50
N ILE A 33 0.97 -7.50 -13.80
CA ILE A 33 1.94 -7.49 -14.90
C ILE A 33 2.38 -6.05 -15.25
N THR A 34 1.50 -5.05 -15.14
CA THR A 34 1.76 -3.72 -15.74
C THR A 34 1.96 -2.59 -14.74
N LYS A 35 1.50 -2.73 -13.49
CA LYS A 35 1.63 -1.66 -12.48
C LYS A 35 2.62 -2.06 -11.38
N PRO A 36 3.67 -1.25 -11.15
CA PRO A 36 4.62 -1.51 -10.06
C PRO A 36 3.90 -1.45 -8.71
N PRO A 37 4.28 -2.30 -7.74
CA PRO A 37 3.73 -2.24 -6.40
C PRO A 37 4.13 -0.92 -5.72
N LEU A 38 3.21 -0.30 -4.99
CA LEU A 38 3.54 0.83 -4.12
C LEU A 38 4.00 0.31 -2.75
N TRP A 39 4.93 0.99 -2.12
CA TRP A 39 5.42 0.72 -0.77
C TRP A 39 5.03 1.86 0.15
N ASN A 40 4.06 1.61 1.01
CA ASN A 40 3.47 2.64 1.86
C ASN A 40 3.83 2.42 3.32
N CYS A 41 4.04 3.50 4.07
CA CYS A 41 4.05 3.43 5.53
C CYS A 41 2.71 2.90 6.04
N GLU A 42 2.71 2.37 7.26
CA GLU A 42 1.53 1.77 7.90
C GLU A 42 0.32 2.70 7.89
N ARG A 43 0.52 3.98 8.22
CA ARG A 43 -0.54 5.00 8.22
C ARG A 43 -1.16 5.25 6.84
N CYS A 44 -0.36 5.28 5.78
CA CYS A 44 -0.86 5.47 4.41
C CYS A 44 -1.56 4.21 3.89
N TYR A 45 -1.02 3.04 4.22
CA TYR A 45 -1.61 1.75 3.91
C TYR A 45 -3.01 1.61 4.53
N GLU A 46 -3.13 1.86 5.84
CA GLU A 46 -4.41 1.74 6.57
C GLU A 46 -5.45 2.75 6.12
N GLN A 47 -5.06 4.02 5.92
CA GLN A 47 -6.00 5.04 5.41
C GLN A 47 -6.59 4.64 4.06
N LYS A 48 -5.76 4.12 3.14
CA LYS A 48 -6.26 3.69 1.83
C LYS A 48 -7.21 2.49 1.95
N ARG A 49 -6.87 1.51 2.81
CA ARG A 49 -7.73 0.36 3.09
C ARG A 49 -9.05 0.75 3.75
N ALA A 50 -9.02 1.68 4.71
CA ALA A 50 -10.20 2.23 5.36
C ALA A 50 -11.11 2.95 4.35
N ARG A 51 -10.55 3.83 3.50
CA ARG A 51 -11.30 4.49 2.41
C ARG A 51 -11.97 3.51 1.46
N ARG A 52 -11.35 2.36 1.16
CA ARG A 52 -11.99 1.30 0.36
C ARG A 52 -13.11 0.58 1.11
N ARG A 53 -12.92 0.31 2.40
CA ARG A 53 -13.96 -0.31 3.23
C ARG A 53 -15.18 0.59 3.34
N GLU A 54 -14.96 1.90 3.44
CA GLU A 54 -16.03 2.90 3.59
C GLU A 54 -16.65 3.32 2.25
N GLY A 55 -15.86 3.40 1.18
CA GLY A 55 -16.30 3.76 -0.18
C GLY A 55 -16.81 2.59 -1.03
N GLY A 56 -16.87 1.36 -0.50
CA GLY A 56 -17.32 0.16 -1.22
C GLY A 56 -18.84 0.06 -1.47
N ARG A 57 -19.61 1.15 -1.31
CA ARG A 57 -21.06 1.15 -1.56
C ARG A 57 -21.49 1.80 -2.86
N ASP A 58 -20.62 2.49 -3.58
CA ASP A 58 -21.03 3.21 -4.79
C ASP A 58 -20.09 2.92 -5.96
N GLY A 59 -20.31 1.79 -6.65
CA GLY A 59 -19.91 1.61 -8.04
C GLY A 59 -19.17 0.33 -8.41
N ALA A 60 -19.95 -0.68 -8.82
CA ALA A 60 -19.64 -1.69 -9.85
C ALA A 60 -18.59 -2.80 -9.56
N GLY A 61 -19.12 -4.00 -9.24
CA GLY A 61 -19.05 -5.13 -10.16
C GLY A 61 -17.93 -6.17 -10.02
N GLY A 62 -18.28 -7.36 -9.50
CA GLY A 62 -17.68 -8.67 -9.81
C GLY A 62 -16.25 -8.93 -9.30
N GLY A 63 -15.86 -10.08 -8.80
CA GLY A 63 -16.47 -11.40 -8.65
C GLY A 63 -15.46 -12.29 -7.89
N SER A 64 -15.99 -13.37 -7.33
CA SER A 64 -15.34 -14.46 -6.57
C SER A 64 -14.22 -15.19 -7.35
N PRO A 65 -13.55 -16.26 -6.85
CA PRO A 65 -14.02 -17.33 -5.95
C PRO A 65 -13.83 -17.09 -4.44
#